data_AF-A0A0N8GSS6-F1
#
_entry.id   AF-A0A0N8GSS6-F1
#
_cell.length_a   1.000
_cell.length_b   1.000
_cell.length_c   1.000
_cell.angle_alpha   90.00
_cell.angle_beta   90.00
_cell.angle_gamma   90.00
#
_symmetry.space_group_name_H-M   'P 1'
#
loop_
_entity.id
_entity.type
_entity.pdbx_description
1 polymer ?
#
loop_
_entity_poly.entity_id
_entity_poly.type
_entity_poly.pdbx_seq_one_letter_code
_entity_poly.pdbx_strand_id
1 'polypeptide(L)' 'MDSNSIALIAEIDHELRHRSHAALLLLEKIRPHDEPAQQATYDLLHRYLQQNVALAESIHAWLLARMNNRTAD' A
#
# COMPACT_ATOMS: atom_id res chain seq x y z
N MET A 1 -29.47 -3.02 -3.15
CA MET A 1 -28.36 -3.27 -2.21
C MET A 1 -27.10 -2.87 -2.96
N ASP A 2 -26.94 -1.58 -3.24
CA ASP A 2 -25.84 -1.11 -4.07
C ASP A 2 -24.73 -0.69 -3.11
N SER A 3 -24.04 -1.69 -2.57
CA SER A 3 -22.81 -1.46 -1.82
C SER A 3 -21.90 -0.63 -2.72
N ASN A 4 -21.70 0.63 -2.31
CA ASN A 4 -20.99 1.65 -3.07
C ASN A 4 -19.57 1.14 -3.31
N SER A 5 -19.29 0.58 -4.49
CA SER A 5 -18.00 -0.06 -4.79
C SER A 5 -16.81 0.88 -4.55
N ILE A 6 -17.04 2.19 -4.64
CA ILE A 6 -16.06 3.23 -4.28
C ILE A 6 -15.70 3.19 -2.79
N ALA A 7 -16.68 3.04 -1.90
CA ALA A 7 -16.44 2.94 -0.46
C ALA A 7 -15.64 1.67 -0.13
N LEU A 8 -16.00 0.53 -0.74
CA LEU A 8 -15.26 -0.72 -0.56
C LEU A 8 -13.82 -0.63 -1.07
N ILE A 9 -13.58 0.02 -2.22
CA ILE A 9 -12.22 0.21 -2.74
C ILE A 9 -11.42 1.16 -1.82
N ALA A 10 -12.04 2.20 -1.27
CA ALA A 10 -11.39 3.12 -0.34
C ALA A 10 -11.00 2.42 0.98
N GLU A 11 -11.84 1.53 1.50
CA GLU A 11 -11.52 0.70 2.68
C GLU A 11 -10.36 -0.26 2.40
N ILE A 12 -10.36 -0.91 1.23
CA ILE A 12 -9.27 -1.81 0.81
C ILE A 12 -7.95 -1.04 0.64
N ASP A 13 -7.98 0.13 0.01
CA ASP A 13 -6.83 1.04 -0.13
C ASP A 13 -6.25 1.43 1.25
N HIS A 14 -7.11 1.88 2.17
CA HIS A 14 -6.71 2.27 3.52
C HIS A 14 -6.01 1.12 4.27
N GLU A 15 -6.60 -0.07 4.24
CA GLU A 15 -6.06 -1.22 4.96
C GLU A 15 -4.75 -1.72 4.34
N LEU A 16 -4.63 -1.74 3.01
CA LEU A 16 -3.39 -2.09 2.31
C LEU A 16 -2.25 -1.14 2.69
N ARG A 17 -2.51 0.18 2.65
CA ARG A 17 -1.50 1.19 2.98
C ARG A 17 -1.05 1.07 4.44
N HIS A 18 -2.01 0.92 5.36
CA HIS A 18 -1.71 0.77 6.78
C HIS A 18 -0.84 -0.48 7.06
N ARG A 19 -1.20 -1.64 6.48
CA ARG A 19 -0.44 -2.88 6.66
C ARG A 19 0.94 -2.81 6.03
N SER A 20 1.08 -2.25 4.83
CA SER A 20 2.38 -2.13 4.16
C SER A 20 3.32 -1.19 4.92
N HIS A 21 2.83 -0.07 5.46
CA HIS A 21 3.63 0.80 6.32
C HIS A 21 4.04 0.13 7.63
N ALA A 22 3.10 -0.53 8.31
CA ALA A 22 3.41 -1.24 9.55
C ALA A 22 4.48 -2.33 9.32
N ALA A 23 4.36 -3.07 8.21
CA ALA A 23 5.35 -4.07 7.82
C ALA A 23 6.72 -3.45 7.50
N LEU A 24 6.80 -2.31 6.82
CA LEU A 24 8.06 -1.59 6.57
C LEU A 24 8.73 -1.17 7.88
N LEU A 25 7.97 -0.56 8.80
CA LEU A 25 8.49 -0.12 10.10
C LEU A 25 8.97 -1.29 10.97
N LEU A 26 8.30 -2.45 10.88
CA LEU A 26 8.75 -3.67 11.56
C LEU A 26 10.00 -4.23 10.90
N LEU A 27 10.04 -4.24 9.56
CA LEU A 27 11.17 -4.73 8.78
C LEU A 27 12.45 -3.94 9.09
N GLU A 28 12.37 -2.60 9.13
CA GLU A 28 13.49 -1.71 9.48
C GLU A 28 14.08 -2.00 10.87
N LYS A 29 13.27 -2.51 11.81
CA LYS A 29 13.71 -2.88 13.17
C LYS A 29 14.46 -4.21 13.23
N ILE A 30 14.25 -5.10 12.27
CA ILE A 30 14.84 -6.45 12.23
C ILE A 30 15.96 -6.57 11.20
N ARG A 31 16.72 -5.48 11.01
CA ARG A 31 17.80 -5.39 10.02
C ARG A 31 18.63 -6.69 9.97
N PRO A 32 18.83 -7.29 8.79
CA PRO A 32 19.58 -8.53 8.66
C PRO A 32 21.02 -8.31 9.14
N HIS A 33 21.52 -9.25 9.94
CA HIS A 33 22.88 -9.22 10.47
C HIS A 33 23.76 -10.11 9.57
N ASP A 34 24.79 -9.50 8.97
CA ASP A 34 26.01 -10.11 8.39
C ASP A 34 25.88 -11.26 7.36
N GLU A 35 24.68 -11.71 6.98
CA GLU A 35 24.49 -12.77 5.99
C GLU A 35 23.96 -12.22 4.63
N PRO A 36 24.68 -12.43 3.50
CA PRO A 36 24.27 -11.91 2.19
C PRO A 36 22.89 -12.37 1.72
N ALA A 37 22.49 -13.62 2.04
CA ALA A 37 21.18 -14.15 1.67
C ALA A 37 20.03 -13.48 2.44
N GLN A 38 20.25 -13.15 3.71
CA GLN A 38 19.29 -12.41 4.53
C GLN A 38 19.17 -10.96 4.04
N GLN A 39 20.27 -10.33 3.64
CA GLN A 39 20.24 -9.00 3.02
C GLN A 39 19.43 -8.99 1.71
N ALA A 40 19.65 -9.96 0.83
CA ALA A 40 18.89 -10.05 -0.42
C ALA A 40 17.38 -10.27 -0.20
N THR A 41 17.03 -11.08 0.80
CA THR A 41 15.63 -11.32 1.20
C THR A 41 15.00 -10.06 1.79
N TYR A 42 15.73 -9.35 2.65
CA TYR A 42 15.32 -8.07 3.19
C TYR A 42 15.08 -7.04 2.07
N ASP A 43 16.02 -6.89 1.14
CA ASP A 43 15.91 -5.91 0.04
C ASP A 43 14.73 -6.23 -0.89
N LEU A 44 14.44 -7.52 -1.11
CA LEU A 44 13.27 -7.95 -1.88
C LEU A 44 11.97 -7.61 -1.14
N LEU A 45 11.87 -7.96 0.14
CA LEU A 45 10.68 -7.71 0.96
C LEU A 45 10.43 -6.20 1.13
N HIS A 46 11.49 -5.42 1.36
CA HIS A 46 11.42 -3.97 1.47
C HIS A 46 10.87 -3.34 0.19
N ARG A 47 11.42 -3.71 -0.99
CA ARG A 47 10.92 -3.22 -2.29
C ARG A 47 9.47 -3.64 -2.54
N TYR A 48 9.10 -4.87 -2.22
CA TYR A 48 7.73 -5.34 -2.38
C TYR A 48 6.75 -4.53 -1.53
N LEU A 49 7.08 -4.25 -0.26
CA LEU A 49 6.24 -3.43 0.60
C LEU A 49 6.14 -1.98 0.12
N GLN A 50 7.24 -1.38 -0.35
CA GLN A 50 7.22 -0.05 -0.98
C GLN A 50 6.32 0.00 -2.22
N GLN A 51 6.36 -1.03 -3.07
CA GLN A 51 5.48 -1.13 -4.24
C GLN A 51 4.00 -1.22 -3.86
N ASN A 52 3.67 -1.93 -2.78
CA ASN A 52 2.29 -2.00 -2.28
C ASN A 52 1.79 -0.64 -1.77
N VAL A 53 2.64 0.13 -1.08
CA VAL A 53 2.30 1.52 -0.67
C VAL A 53 2.02 2.37 -1.91
N ALA A 54 2.92 2.36 -2.90
CA ALA A 54 2.76 3.16 -4.13
C ALA A 54 1.51 2.75 -4.94
N LEU A 55 1.18 1.46 -4.96
CA LEU A 55 -0.04 0.96 -5.58
C LEU A 55 -1.29 1.49 -4.88
N ALA A 56 -1.33 1.44 -3.54
CA ALA A 56 -2.42 1.99 -2.75
C ALA A 56 -2.59 3.50 -3.00
N GLU A 57 -1.49 4.27 -2.99
CA GLU A 57 -1.51 5.70 -3.33
C GLU A 57 -2.07 5.98 -4.73
N SER A 58 -1.74 5.14 -5.72
CA SER A 58 -2.26 5.26 -7.08
C SER A 58 -3.75 4.98 -7.16
N ILE A 59 -4.24 3.95 -6.44
CA ILE A 59 -5.68 3.64 -6.33
C ILE A 59 -6.41 4.80 -5.66
N HIS A 60 -5.84 5.36 -4.61
CA HIS A 60 -6.41 6.51 -3.89
C HIS A 60 -6.54 7.74 -4.78
N ALA A 61 -5.46 8.10 -5.51
CA ALA A 61 -5.49 9.23 -6.44
C ALA A 61 -6.55 9.03 -7.54
N TRP A 62 -6.67 7.81 -8.08
CA TRP A 62 -7.71 7.48 -9.04
C TRP A 62 -9.12 7.62 -8.47
N LEU A 63 -9.35 7.17 -7.23
CA LEU A 63 -10.63 7.32 -6.54
C LEU A 63 -11.01 8.80 -6.37
N LEU A 64 -10.07 9.63 -5.91
CA LEU A 64 -10.29 11.08 -5.75
C LEU A 64 -10.65 11.74 -7.08
N ALA A 65 -9.91 11.43 -8.15
CA ALA A 65 -10.20 11.93 -9.48
C ALA A 65 -11.61 11.52 -9.95
N ARG A 66 -12.01 10.27 -9.70
CA ARG A 66 -13.34 9.77 -10.07
C ARG A 66 -14.47 10.41 -9.26
N MET A 67 -14.25 10.69 -7.98
CA MET A 67 -15.22 11.43 -7.15
C MET A 67 -15.39 12.86 -7.63
N ASN A 68 -14.29 13.57 -7.93
CA ASN A 68 -14.33 14.94 -8.44
C ASN A 68 -15.05 15.04 -9.80
N ASN A 69 -14.85 14.06 -10.69
CA ASN A 69 -15.55 14.02 -11.97
C ASN A 69 -17.05 13.71 -11.82
N ARG A 70 -17.45 12.95 -10.81
CA ARG A 70 -18.86 12.68 -10.50
C ARG A 70 -19.61 13.87 -9.90
N THR A 71 -18.90 14.83 -9.33
CA THR A 71 -19.48 16.07 -8.78
C THR A 71 -19.59 17.20 -9.81
N ALA A 72 -18.99 17.04 -10.99
CA ALA A 72 -18.98 18.04 -12.05
C ALA A 72 -20.05 17.78 -13.15
N ASP A 73 -20.65 16.60 -13.16
CA ASP A 73 -21.88 16.24 -13.90
C ASP A 73 -23.11 16.39 -12.99
#